data_AF-A0AAV4GI23-F1
#
_entry.id   AF-A0AAV4GI23-F1
#
_cell.length_a   1.000
_cell.length_b   1.000
_cell.length_c   1.000
_cell.angle_alpha   90.00
_cell.angle_beta   90.00
_cell.angle_gamma   90.00
#
_symmetry.space_group_name_H-M   'P 1'
#
loop_
_entity.id
_entity.type
_entity.pdbx_description
1 polymer ?
#
loop_
_entity_poly.entity_id
_entity_poly.type
_entity_poly.pdbx_seq_one_letter_code
_entity_poly.pdbx_strand_id
1 'polypeptide(L)'
;MELIEALEDYGTEQVTALLNNIYETGNIPADISKSIFIALPKKPGAVECEHPRTISLMSHITKILLRVIMMRVKKKIKPEIAAEQCGFVEGKGTTNAVFTLRVLIERAWRYKKMCTYALSITQRRLTEYAMMR
;
A
#
# COMPACT_ATOMS: atom_id res chain seq x y z
N MET A 1 7.24 11.80 -16.60
CA MET A 1 7.17 10.42 -17.11
C MET A 1 7.25 10.50 -18.62
N GLU A 2 6.35 11.27 -19.24
CA GLU A 2 6.41 11.72 -20.65
C GLU A 2 7.83 12.10 -21.14
N LEU A 3 8.60 12.89 -20.39
CA LEU A 3 9.97 13.27 -20.81
C LEU A 3 10.94 12.09 -20.87
N ILE A 4 10.81 11.13 -19.94
CA ILE A 4 11.66 9.93 -19.92
C ILE A 4 11.20 8.96 -21.01
N GLU A 5 9.89 8.87 -21.23
CA GLU A 5 9.31 8.07 -22.31
C GLU A 5 9.69 8.61 -23.69
N ALA A 6 9.76 9.94 -23.85
CA ALA A 6 10.22 10.59 -25.08
C ALA A 6 11.71 10.36 -25.40
N LEU A 7 12.50 9.95 -24.41
CA LEU A 7 13.92 9.59 -24.57
C LEU A 7 14.10 8.08 -24.87
N GLU A 8 13.01 7.32 -24.94
CA GLU A 8 12.96 5.89 -25.28
C GLU A 8 14.04 5.06 -24.54
N ASP A 9 14.84 4.29 -25.28
CA ASP A 9 15.86 3.39 -24.75
C ASP A 9 16.97 4.17 -24.02
N TYR A 10 17.37 5.33 -24.55
CA TYR A 10 18.40 6.16 -23.92
C TYR A 10 17.98 6.64 -22.52
N GLY A 11 16.73 7.09 -22.37
CA GLY A 11 16.20 7.48 -21.07
C GLY A 11 16.21 6.33 -20.07
N THR A 12 15.88 5.13 -20.54
CA THR A 12 15.83 3.92 -19.71
C THR A 12 17.21 3.47 -19.27
N GLU A 13 18.20 3.50 -20.16
CA GLU A 13 19.60 3.17 -19.87
C GLU A 13 20.20 4.13 -18.82
N GLN A 14 20.02 5.44 -19.00
CA GLN A 14 20.55 6.44 -18.08
C GLN A 14 19.95 6.33 -16.68
N VAL A 15 18.62 6.16 -16.59
CA VAL A 15 17.95 5.96 -15.30
C VAL A 15 18.42 4.66 -14.65
N THR A 16 18.58 3.58 -15.41
CA THR A 16 19.05 2.30 -14.88
C THR A 16 20.48 2.41 -14.34
N ALA A 17 21.38 3.05 -15.09
CA ALA A 17 22.76 3.28 -14.65
C ALA A 17 22.81 4.11 -13.35
N LEU A 18 22.01 5.18 -13.28
CA LEU A 18 21.91 6.02 -12.08
C LEU A 18 21.40 5.23 -10.86
N LEU A 19 20.33 4.45 -11.02
CA LEU A 19 19.76 3.67 -9.92
C LEU A 19 20.68 2.55 -9.44
N ASN A 20 21.44 1.93 -10.36
CA ASN A 20 22.45 0.93 -9.99
C ASN A 20 23.61 1.57 -9.21
N ASN A 21 24.08 2.75 -9.64
CA ASN A 21 25.10 3.49 -8.90
C ASN A 21 24.63 3.85 -7.49
N ILE A 22 23.38 4.32 -7.33
CA ILE A 22 22.79 4.58 -6.00
C ILE A 22 22.75 3.31 -5.15
N TYR A 23 22.42 2.16 -5.76
CA TYR A 23 22.37 0.89 -5.05
C TYR A 23 23.76 0.41 -4.58
N GLU A 24 24.77 0.54 -5.42
CA GLU A 24 26.15 0.12 -5.11
C GLU A 24 26.83 1.05 -4.10
N THR A 25 26.66 2.36 -4.25
CA THR A 25 27.29 3.36 -3.38
C THR A 25 26.51 3.60 -2.08
N GLY A 26 25.21 3.28 -2.07
CA GLY A 26 24.29 3.62 -0.97
C GLY A 26 24.00 5.12 -0.85
N ASN A 27 24.55 5.96 -1.73
CA ASN A 27 24.41 7.41 -1.67
C ASN A 27 23.27 7.88 -2.57
N ILE A 28 22.24 8.49 -1.98
CA ILE A 28 21.12 9.07 -2.74
C ILE A 28 21.41 10.57 -2.95
N PRO A 29 21.49 11.04 -4.21
CA PRO A 29 21.68 12.46 -4.49
C PRO A 29 20.59 13.32 -3.85
N ALA A 30 20.99 14.46 -3.26
CA ALA A 30 20.09 15.35 -2.53
C ALA A 30 18.91 15.84 -3.39
N ASP A 31 19.12 16.04 -4.68
CA ASP A 31 18.07 16.54 -5.57
C ASP A 31 16.98 15.50 -5.85
N ILE A 32 17.30 14.21 -5.73
CA ILE A 32 16.34 13.11 -5.84
C ILE A 32 15.67 12.84 -4.48
N SER A 33 16.30 13.23 -3.36
CA SER A 33 15.71 13.04 -2.02
C SER A 33 14.74 14.16 -1.61
N LYS A 34 14.83 15.34 -2.24
CA LYS A 34 13.93 16.47 -1.97
C LYS A 34 12.51 16.19 -2.47
N SER A 35 11.53 16.63 -1.67
CA SER A 35 10.11 16.60 -2.05
C SER A 35 9.41 17.88 -1.62
N ILE A 36 8.41 18.30 -2.39
CA ILE A 36 7.62 19.50 -2.11
C ILE A 36 6.33 19.06 -1.40
N PHE A 37 6.04 19.62 -0.24
CA PHE A 37 4.82 19.30 0.50
C PHE A 37 3.73 20.32 0.19
N ILE A 38 2.55 19.82 -0.18
CA ILE A 38 1.36 20.63 -0.47
C ILE A 38 0.20 20.16 0.41
N ALA A 39 -0.51 21.09 1.01
CA ALA A 39 -1.72 20.84 1.78
C ALA A 39 -2.97 20.94 0.88
N LEU A 40 -3.69 19.84 0.68
CA LEU A 40 -4.96 19.84 -0.07
C LEU A 40 -6.16 19.79 0.90
N PRO A 41 -7.14 20.69 0.80
CA PRO A 41 -8.31 20.66 1.68
C PRO A 41 -9.13 19.39 1.45
N LYS A 42 -9.46 18.63 2.52
CA LYS A 42 -10.33 17.44 2.42
C LYS A 42 -11.81 17.80 2.29
N LYS A 43 -12.21 18.99 2.76
CA LYS A 43 -13.58 19.51 2.77
C LYS A 43 -13.56 21.01 2.41
N PRO A 44 -14.62 21.55 1.79
CA PRO A 44 -14.76 22.99 1.61
C PRO A 44 -14.79 23.69 2.97
N GLY A 45 -14.08 24.81 3.10
CA GLY A 45 -14.01 25.57 4.37
C GLY A 45 -13.09 24.95 5.44
N ALA A 46 -12.12 24.13 5.06
CA ALA A 46 -11.11 23.58 5.96
C ALA A 46 -10.17 24.68 6.49
N VAL A 47 -10.39 25.17 7.72
CA VAL A 47 -9.57 26.23 8.36
C VAL A 47 -8.60 25.69 9.41
N GLU A 48 -8.95 24.61 10.11
CA GLU A 48 -8.09 23.99 11.14
C GLU A 48 -7.01 23.06 10.53
N CYS A 49 -5.84 22.97 11.18
CA CYS A 49 -4.66 22.22 10.70
C CYS A 49 -4.89 20.73 10.43
N GLU A 50 -5.92 20.10 10.98
CA GLU A 50 -6.21 18.66 10.81
C GLU A 50 -7.01 18.34 9.52
N HIS A 51 -7.62 19.37 8.93
CA HIS A 51 -8.50 19.23 7.78
C HIS A 51 -7.80 19.08 6.43
N PRO A 52 -6.65 19.72 6.14
CA PRO A 52 -5.94 19.44 4.91
C PRO A 52 -5.23 18.07 4.95
N ARG A 53 -5.13 17.45 3.77
CA ARG A 53 -4.29 16.30 3.51
C ARG A 53 -2.97 16.78 2.92
N THR A 54 -1.88 16.56 3.62
CA THR A 54 -0.55 16.81 3.07
C THR A 54 -0.20 15.76 2.02
N ILE A 55 0.26 16.21 0.85
CA ILE A 55 0.79 15.39 -0.24
C ILE A 55 2.25 15.78 -0.46
N SER A 56 3.13 14.77 -0.55
CA SER A 56 4.52 14.94 -0.95
C SER A 56 4.64 14.76 -2.46
N LEU A 57 5.10 15.79 -3.15
CA LEU A 57 5.49 15.75 -4.56
C LEU A 57 6.97 15.37 -4.66
N MET A 58 7.19 14.10 -4.95
CA MET A 58 8.53 13.53 -5.17
C MET A 58 8.97 13.68 -6.62
N SER A 59 10.29 13.70 -6.85
CA SER A 59 10.88 13.65 -8.19
C SER A 59 10.46 12.39 -8.96
N HIS A 60 10.52 12.44 -10.29
CA HIS A 60 10.20 11.28 -11.13
C HIS A 60 11.13 10.10 -10.88
N ILE A 61 12.43 10.35 -10.68
CA ILE A 61 13.43 9.31 -10.41
C ILE A 61 13.13 8.59 -9.10
N THR A 62 12.79 9.33 -8.04
CA THR A 62 12.43 8.74 -6.73
C THR A 62 11.19 7.86 -6.83
N LYS A 63 10.19 8.28 -7.62
CA LYS A 63 8.98 7.46 -7.87
C LYS A 63 9.31 6.16 -8.60
N ILE A 64 10.19 6.20 -9.60
CA ILE A 64 10.66 5.02 -10.33
C ILE A 64 11.39 4.07 -9.39
N LEU A 65 12.35 4.58 -8.61
CA LEU A 65 13.07 3.78 -7.61
C LEU A 65 12.12 3.11 -6.62
N LEU A 66 11.18 3.87 -6.05
CA LEU A 66 10.18 3.34 -5.12
C LEU A 66 9.33 2.25 -5.78
N ARG A 67 8.96 2.42 -7.05
CA ARG A 67 8.21 1.41 -7.80
C ARG A 67 9.02 0.13 -8.00
N VAL A 68 10.30 0.24 -8.35
CA VAL A 68 11.21 -0.91 -8.50
C VAL A 68 11.34 -1.67 -7.17
N ILE A 69 11.58 -0.94 -6.07
CA ILE A 69 11.66 -1.54 -4.73
C ILE A 69 10.35 -2.24 -4.39
N MET A 70 9.21 -1.56 -4.56
CA MET A 70 7.90 -2.14 -4.27
C MET A 70 7.65 -3.42 -5.08
N MET A 71 8.01 -3.44 -6.37
CA MET A 71 7.86 -4.64 -7.21
C MET A 71 8.75 -5.80 -6.75
N ARG A 72 9.99 -5.52 -6.32
CA ARG A 72 10.90 -6.54 -5.78
C ARG A 72 10.41 -7.10 -4.44
N VAL A 73 9.89 -6.26 -3.57
CA VAL A 73 9.45 -6.64 -2.22
C VAL A 73 8.03 -7.26 -2.22
N LYS A 74 7.19 -6.92 -3.21
CA LYS A 74 5.78 -7.38 -3.29
C LYS A 74 5.63 -8.90 -3.09
N LYS A 75 6.51 -9.71 -3.69
CA LYS A 75 6.45 -11.18 -3.56
C LYS A 75 6.69 -11.67 -2.13
N LYS A 76 7.53 -10.98 -1.36
CA LYS A 76 7.84 -11.31 0.04
C LYS A 76 6.76 -10.86 1.01
N ILE A 77 6.13 -9.71 0.75
CA ILE A 77 5.07 -9.17 1.62
C ILE A 77 3.74 -9.91 1.42
N LYS A 78 3.41 -10.34 0.19
CA LYS A 78 2.13 -11.00 -0.11
C LYS A 78 1.71 -12.10 0.89
N PRO A 79 2.56 -13.07 1.28
CA PRO A 79 2.18 -14.11 2.25
C PRO A 79 1.97 -13.58 3.68
N GLU A 80 2.60 -12.46 4.05
CA GLU A 80 2.46 -11.83 5.37
C GLU A 80 1.17 -11.00 5.51
N ILE A 81 0.47 -10.75 4.42
CA ILE A 81 -0.78 -9.98 4.44
C ILE A 81 -1.91 -10.85 4.99
N ALA A 82 -2.57 -10.37 6.05
CA ALA A 82 -3.74 -11.02 6.63
C ALA A 82 -4.87 -11.26 5.60
N ALA A 83 -5.52 -12.42 5.67
CA ALA A 83 -6.58 -12.76 4.71
C ALA A 83 -7.79 -11.80 4.76
N GLU A 84 -8.00 -11.15 5.90
CA GLU A 84 -9.07 -10.17 6.14
C GLU A 84 -8.74 -8.81 5.52
N GLN A 85 -7.45 -8.53 5.27
CA GLN A 85 -7.02 -7.28 4.67
C GLN A 85 -7.54 -7.19 3.24
N CYS A 86 -8.32 -6.14 2.99
CA CYS A 86 -8.90 -5.82 1.67
C CYS A 86 -8.27 -4.57 1.05
N GLY A 87 -7.68 -3.69 1.85
CA GLY A 87 -7.05 -2.46 1.36
C GLY A 87 -5.65 -2.71 0.81
N PHE A 88 -5.35 -2.14 -0.36
CA PHE A 88 -4.05 -2.24 -1.03
C PHE A 88 -3.62 -3.68 -1.40
N VAL A 89 -4.57 -4.62 -1.45
CA VAL A 89 -4.34 -6.01 -1.85
C VAL A 89 -4.86 -6.23 -3.25
N GLU A 90 -4.01 -6.79 -4.11
CA GLU A 90 -4.37 -7.14 -5.48
C GLU A 90 -5.56 -8.11 -5.51
N GLY A 91 -6.59 -7.79 -6.31
CA GLY A 91 -7.80 -8.60 -6.43
C GLY A 91 -8.81 -8.48 -5.29
N LYS A 92 -8.55 -7.63 -4.28
CA LYS A 92 -9.52 -7.32 -3.21
C LYS A 92 -9.91 -5.85 -3.27
N GLY A 93 -11.22 -5.61 -3.25
CA GLY A 93 -11.80 -4.27 -3.23
C GLY A 93 -12.65 -4.01 -2.00
N THR A 94 -13.15 -2.78 -1.88
CA THR A 94 -14.12 -2.38 -0.85
C THR A 94 -15.39 -3.20 -0.91
N THR A 95 -15.82 -3.63 -2.11
CA THR A 95 -16.98 -4.52 -2.30
C THR A 95 -16.82 -5.84 -1.55
N ASN A 96 -15.64 -6.46 -1.58
CA ASN A 96 -15.38 -7.72 -0.86
C ASN A 96 -15.47 -7.50 0.65
N ALA A 97 -14.97 -6.37 1.15
CA ALA A 97 -15.07 -6.02 2.57
C ALA A 97 -16.53 -5.83 3.00
N VAL A 98 -17.33 -5.07 2.21
CA VAL A 98 -18.76 -4.86 2.48
C VAL A 98 -19.53 -6.19 2.44
N PHE A 99 -19.26 -7.04 1.45
CA PHE A 99 -19.88 -8.36 1.37
C PHE A 99 -19.54 -9.22 2.59
N THR A 100 -18.27 -9.26 2.98
CA THR A 100 -17.80 -10.00 4.15
C THR A 100 -18.51 -9.52 5.42
N LEU A 101 -18.62 -8.20 5.61
CA LEU A 101 -19.35 -7.61 6.74
C LEU A 101 -20.84 -8.00 6.74
N ARG A 102 -21.52 -7.95 5.58
CA ARG A 102 -22.93 -8.36 5.48
C ARG A 102 -23.14 -9.82 5.87
N VAL A 103 -22.30 -10.73 5.35
CA VAL A 103 -22.36 -12.16 5.67
C VAL A 103 -22.12 -12.38 7.17
N LEU A 104 -21.20 -11.64 7.79
CA LEU A 104 -20.93 -11.74 9.23
C LEU A 104 -22.13 -11.28 10.07
N ILE A 105 -22.75 -10.16 9.71
CA ILE A 105 -23.94 -9.62 10.40
C ILE A 105 -25.10 -10.61 10.29
N GLU A 106 -25.39 -11.14 9.10
CA GLU A 106 -26.46 -12.12 8.90
C GLU A 106 -26.26 -13.40 9.71
N ARG A 107 -25.02 -13.91 9.77
CA ARG A 107 -24.68 -15.07 10.59
C ARG A 107 -24.86 -14.78 12.07
N ALA A 108 -24.36 -13.65 12.57
CA ALA A 108 -24.52 -13.26 13.96
C ALA A 108 -26.00 -13.15 14.38
N TRP A 109 -26.84 -12.63 13.47
CA TRP A 109 -28.27 -12.49 13.70
C TRP A 109 -28.99 -13.86 13.74
N ARG A 110 -28.69 -14.76 12.80
CA ARG A 110 -29.28 -16.12 12.78
C ARG A 110 -28.99 -16.93 14.04
N TYR A 111 -27.78 -16.81 14.58
CA TYR A 111 -27.36 -17.59 15.76
C TYR A 111 -27.59 -16.87 17.10
N LYS A 112 -28.22 -15.67 17.12
CA LYS A 112 -28.44 -14.83 18.32
C LYS A 112 -27.20 -14.64 19.20
N LYS A 113 -26.00 -14.71 18.61
CA LYS A 113 -24.73 -14.48 19.30
C LYS A 113 -24.03 -13.29 18.65
N MET A 114 -24.43 -12.09 19.10
CA MET A 114 -23.93 -10.82 18.57
C MET A 114 -22.41 -10.64 18.74
N CYS A 115 -21.80 -11.26 19.75
CA CYS A 115 -20.40 -10.98 20.13
C CYS A 115 -19.40 -12.12 19.88
N THR A 116 -19.81 -13.36 19.59
CA THR A 116 -18.85 -14.49 19.53
C THR A 116 -18.29 -14.77 18.14
N TYR A 117 -18.90 -14.27 17.07
CA TYR A 117 -18.42 -14.56 15.71
C TYR A 117 -17.26 -13.66 15.25
N ALA A 118 -17.13 -12.45 15.78
CA ALA A 118 -15.95 -11.61 15.59
C ALA A 118 -14.67 -12.29 16.12
N LEU A 119 -14.80 -13.08 17.20
CA LEU A 119 -13.69 -13.87 17.77
C LEU A 119 -13.44 -15.18 17.02
N SER A 120 -14.45 -15.78 16.39
CA SER A 120 -14.33 -17.09 15.72
C SER A 120 -13.43 -17.10 14.47
N ILE A 121 -13.28 -15.96 13.78
CA ILE A 121 -12.35 -15.83 12.65
C ILE A 121 -10.90 -15.82 13.17
N THR A 122 -10.65 -15.17 14.31
CA THR A 122 -9.37 -15.22 15.04
C THR A 122 -9.10 -16.58 15.69
N GLN A 123 -10.12 -17.28 16.19
CA GLN A 123 -9.96 -18.57 16.88
C GLN A 123 -9.73 -19.75 15.93
N ARG A 124 -10.32 -19.75 14.72
CA ARG A 124 -10.01 -20.78 13.70
C ARG A 124 -8.53 -20.78 13.32
N ARG A 125 -7.90 -19.60 13.27
CA ARG A 125 -6.46 -19.47 13.05
C ARG A 125 -5.61 -20.00 14.18
N LEU A 126 -5.99 -19.81 15.45
CA LEU A 126 -5.25 -20.38 16.59
C LEU A 126 -5.25 -21.92 16.56
N THR A 127 -6.37 -22.54 16.15
CA THR A 127 -6.44 -24.00 15.98
C THR A 127 -5.68 -24.51 14.76
N GLU A 128 -5.65 -23.78 13.64
CA GLU A 128 -4.88 -24.17 12.44
C GLU A 128 -3.37 -23.96 12.62
N TYR A 129 -2.94 -22.87 13.29
CA TYR A 129 -1.52 -22.65 13.64
C TYR A 129 -1.01 -23.62 14.72
N ALA A 130 -1.87 -24.06 15.64
CA ALA A 130 -1.52 -25.08 16.63
C ALA A 130 -1.43 -26.50 16.03
N MET A 131 -2.04 -26.75 14.86
CA MET A 131 -1.95 -28.04 14.14
C MET A 131 -0.81 -28.10 13.11
N MET A 132 -0.15 -26.97 12.80
CA MET A 132 1.00 -26.88 11.87
C MET A 132 2.36 -26.86 12.58
N ARG A 133 2.42 -27.17 13.88
CA ARG A 133 3.66 -27.41 14.63
C ARG A 133 3.82 -28.88 14.97
#